data_AF-A0A6G3XPW7-F1
#
_entry.id   AF-A0A6G3XPW7-F1
#
_cell.length_a   1.000
_cell.length_b   1.000
_cell.length_c   1.000
_cell.angle_alpha   90.00
_cell.angle_beta   90.00
_cell.angle_gamma   90.00
#
_symmetry.space_group_name_H-M   'P 1'
#
loop_
_entity.id
_entity.type
_entity.pdbx_description
1 polymer ?
#
loop_
_entity_poly.entity_id
_entity_poly.type
_entity_poly.pdbx_seq_one_letter_code
_entity_poly.pdbx_strand_id
1 'polypeptide(L)'
;MTRAEQPTVVSPTSDTLAADSRERAVRALLRIPPLKRLWSAQLVGGIGDALALLVLVLLSLQAAVLEGSFGTGYRGAAFAVAAVFGARILSTLFFGAVLLGPLTSLTGPGGKLD
;
A
#
# COMPACT_ATOMS: atom_id res chain seq x y z
N MET A 1 -19.18 -39.61 -21.51
CA MET A 1 -18.75 -38.85 -20.30
C MET A 1 -18.92 -37.37 -20.58
N THR A 2 -19.74 -36.68 -19.80
CA THR A 2 -20.02 -35.25 -19.92
C THR A 2 -19.07 -34.46 -19.00
N ARG A 3 -18.72 -33.23 -19.39
CA ARG A 3 -17.78 -32.33 -18.68
C ARG A 3 -18.08 -32.11 -17.18
N ALA A 4 -19.30 -32.40 -16.74
CA ALA A 4 -19.76 -32.24 -15.37
C ALA A 4 -19.24 -33.32 -14.40
N GLU A 5 -18.73 -34.44 -14.90
CA GLU A 5 -18.26 -35.59 -14.08
C GLU A 5 -16.75 -35.55 -13.78
N GLN A 6 -16.03 -34.51 -14.23
CA GLN A 6 -14.58 -34.49 -14.08
C GLN A 6 -14.22 -34.08 -12.64
N PRO A 7 -13.56 -34.95 -11.86
CA PRO A 7 -13.21 -34.63 -10.47
C PRO A 7 -12.34 -33.38 -10.44
N THR A 8 -12.60 -32.46 -9.51
CA THR A 8 -11.75 -31.30 -9.26
C THR A 8 -10.37 -31.81 -8.88
N VAL A 9 -9.43 -31.77 -9.83
CA VAL A 9 -8.05 -32.21 -9.61
C VAL A 9 -7.37 -31.17 -8.71
N VAL A 10 -7.47 -31.35 -7.40
CA VAL A 10 -6.67 -30.61 -6.41
C VAL A 10 -5.33 -31.34 -6.30
N SER A 11 -4.50 -31.23 -7.34
CA SER A 11 -3.15 -31.81 -7.37
C SER A 11 -2.14 -30.74 -6.98
N PRO A 12 -1.12 -31.06 -6.15
CA PRO A 12 -0.04 -30.13 -5.82
C PRO A 12 0.70 -29.61 -7.07
N THR A 13 0.65 -30.33 -8.18
CA THR A 13 1.20 -29.89 -9.49
C THR A 13 0.40 -28.72 -10.11
N SER A 14 -0.89 -28.58 -9.81
CA SER A 14 -1.71 -27.49 -10.31
C SER A 14 -1.35 -26.16 -9.63
N ASP A 15 -1.05 -26.18 -8.33
CA ASP A 15 -0.63 -24.99 -7.59
C ASP A 15 0.75 -24.49 -8.01
N THR A 16 1.68 -25.39 -8.31
CA THR A 16 3.02 -25.02 -8.82
C THR A 16 2.94 -24.38 -10.21
N LEU A 17 2.08 -24.89 -11.09
CA LEU A 17 1.82 -24.29 -12.41
C LEU A 17 1.12 -22.93 -12.29
N ALA A 18 0.19 -22.78 -11.34
CA ALA A 18 -0.46 -21.50 -11.07
C ALA A 18 0.55 -20.45 -10.58
N ALA A 19 1.46 -20.82 -9.68
CA ALA A 19 2.53 -19.94 -9.20
C ALA A 19 3.48 -19.50 -10.33
N ASP A 20 3.93 -20.44 -11.16
CA ASP A 20 4.83 -20.15 -12.30
C ASP A 20 4.14 -19.27 -13.35
N SER A 21 2.84 -19.47 -13.61
CA SER A 21 2.07 -18.59 -14.50
C SER A 21 2.00 -17.14 -14.00
N ARG A 22 1.83 -16.94 -12.69
CA ARG A 22 1.81 -15.62 -12.05
C ARG A 22 3.17 -14.95 -12.14
N GLU A 23 4.24 -15.70 -11.87
CA GLU A 23 5.61 -15.17 -11.94
C GLU A 23 5.97 -14.75 -13.37
N ARG A 24 5.60 -15.56 -14.37
CA ARG A 24 5.76 -15.19 -15.79
C ARG A 24 4.91 -13.99 -16.18
N ALA A 25 3.67 -13.88 -15.69
CA ALA A 25 2.81 -12.73 -15.95
C ALA A 25 3.39 -11.42 -15.35
N VAL A 26 3.89 -11.46 -14.11
CA VAL A 26 4.57 -10.32 -13.47
C VAL A 26 5.81 -9.92 -14.27
N ARG A 27 6.62 -10.90 -14.67
CA ARG A 27 7.83 -10.64 -15.46
C ARG A 27 7.52 -10.08 -16.85
N ALA A 28 6.41 -10.51 -17.47
CA ALA A 28 5.93 -9.97 -18.73
C ALA A 28 5.43 -8.52 -18.59
N LEU A 29 4.70 -8.20 -17.52
CA LEU A 29 4.26 -6.84 -17.22
C LEU A 29 5.44 -5.86 -17.07
N LEU A 30 6.53 -6.29 -16.43
CA LEU A 30 7.73 -5.46 -16.26
C LEU A 30 8.55 -5.24 -17.54
N ARG A 31 8.26 -5.96 -18.64
CA ARG A 31 8.87 -5.70 -19.95
C ARG A 31 8.26 -4.49 -20.65
N ILE A 32 7.05 -4.08 -20.25
CA ILE A 32 6.37 -2.92 -20.82
C ILE A 32 6.91 -1.65 -20.13
N PRO A 33 7.62 -0.75 -20.84
CA PRO A 33 8.29 0.40 -20.24
C PRO A 33 7.40 1.30 -19.35
N PRO A 34 6.16 1.67 -19.74
CA PRO A 34 5.30 2.48 -18.87
C PRO A 34 4.88 1.75 -17.59
N LEU A 35 4.58 0.45 -17.66
CA LEU A 35 4.25 -0.37 -16.48
C LEU A 35 5.44 -0.48 -15.52
N LYS A 36 6.64 -0.66 -16.06
CA LYS A 36 7.88 -0.65 -15.26
C LYS A 36 8.06 0.69 -14.52
N ARG A 37 7.85 1.82 -15.19
CA ARG A 37 7.97 3.16 -14.57
C ARG A 37 6.95 3.35 -13.45
N LEU A 38 5.71 2.91 -13.65
CA LEU A 38 4.68 2.97 -12.62
C LEU A 38 5.05 2.11 -11.40
N TRP A 39 5.58 0.91 -11.63
CA TRP A 39 6.09 0.03 -10.58
C TRP A 39 7.26 0.66 -9.80
N SER A 40 8.24 1.23 -10.51
CA SER A 40 9.35 1.92 -9.87
C SER A 40 8.90 3.14 -9.09
N ALA A 41 7.96 3.92 -9.62
CA ALA A 41 7.39 5.07 -8.92
C ALA A 41 6.67 4.64 -7.63
N GLN A 42 5.92 3.54 -7.67
CA GLN A 42 5.23 3.02 -6.48
C GLN A 42 6.22 2.53 -5.42
N LEU A 43 7.29 1.84 -5.82
CA LEU A 43 8.33 1.38 -4.89
C LEU A 43 9.08 2.54 -4.26
N VAL A 44 9.57 3.49 -5.07
CA VAL A 44 10.32 4.65 -4.58
C VAL A 44 9.42 5.54 -3.72
N GLY A 45 8.17 5.74 -4.13
CA GLY A 45 7.17 6.46 -3.36
C GLY A 45 6.90 5.80 -2.01
N GLY A 46 6.74 4.48 -1.98
CA GLY A 46 6.55 3.73 -0.73
C GLY A 46 7.75 3.80 0.22
N ILE A 47 8.97 3.70 -0.30
CA ILE A 47 10.20 3.85 0.50
C ILE A 47 10.31 5.27 1.03
N GLY A 48 10.08 6.27 0.17
CA GLY A 48 10.12 7.68 0.55
C GLY A 48 9.11 8.00 1.66
N ASP A 49 7.90 7.47 1.55
CA ASP A 49 6.85 7.64 2.56
C ASP A 49 7.23 6.97 3.90
N ALA A 50 7.77 5.75 3.87
CA ALA A 50 8.23 5.05 5.07
C ALA A 50 9.38 5.81 5.76
N LEU A 51 10.34 6.33 4.98
CA LEU A 51 11.43 7.15 5.50
C LEU A 51 10.93 8.48 6.06
N ALA A 52 9.98 9.14 5.39
CA ALA A 52 9.39 10.37 5.88
C ALA A 52 8.68 10.16 7.22
N LEU A 53 7.91 9.07 7.35
CA LEU A 53 7.26 8.70 8.61
C LEU A 53 8.28 8.38 9.70
N LEU A 54 9.33 7.62 9.39
CA LEU A 54 10.39 7.33 10.33
C LEU A 54 11.05 8.61 10.86
N VAL A 55 11.44 9.51 9.96
CA VAL A 55 12.05 10.80 10.32
C VAL A 55 11.10 11.64 11.17
N LEU A 56 9.83 11.72 10.78
CA LEU A 56 8.82 12.47 11.53
C LEU A 56 8.61 11.92 12.94
N VAL A 57 8.62 10.60 13.11
CA VAL A 57 8.57 9.95 14.43
C VAL A 57 9.80 10.31 15.25
N LEU A 58 11.00 10.22 14.67
CA LEU A 58 12.25 10.53 15.38
C LEU A 58 12.30 11.99 15.84
N LEU A 59 11.95 12.94 14.97
CA LEU A 59 11.92 14.36 15.31
C LEU A 59 10.85 14.69 16.35
N SER A 60 9.67 14.09 16.24
CA SER A 60 8.60 14.29 17.22
C SER A 60 8.95 13.71 18.59
N LEU A 61 9.61 12.54 18.61
CA LEU A 61 10.11 11.92 19.83
C LEU A 61 11.23 12.76 20.46
N GLN A 62 12.14 13.30 19.64
CA GLN A 62 13.18 14.21 20.10
C GLN A 62 12.58 15.45 20.77
N ALA A 63 11.60 16.10 20.14
CA ALA A 63 10.89 17.25 20.72
C ALA A 63 10.17 16.85 22.03
N ALA A 64 9.50 15.71 22.06
CA ALA A 64 8.81 15.23 23.26
C ALA A 64 9.75 14.97 24.43
N VAL A 65 10.93 14.39 24.17
CA VAL A 65 11.88 13.99 25.21
C VAL A 65 12.76 15.16 25.66
N LEU A 66 13.26 15.97 24.73
CA LEU A 66 14.21 17.05 25.04
C LEU A 66 13.52 18.35 25.45
N GLU A 67 12.37 18.67 24.84
CA GLU A 67 11.66 19.93 25.07
C GLU A 67 10.36 19.74 25.86
N GLY A 68 9.89 18.50 26.03
CA GLY A 68 8.64 18.22 26.73
C GLY A 68 7.39 18.68 25.98
N SER A 69 7.48 18.90 24.66
CA SER A 69 6.43 19.52 23.83
C SER A 69 5.07 18.79 23.84
N PHE A 70 5.07 17.53 24.27
CA PHE A 70 3.90 16.66 24.33
C PHE A 70 3.62 16.13 25.75
N GLY A 71 4.17 16.80 26.77
CA GLY A 71 4.17 16.34 28.16
C GLY A 71 5.48 15.65 28.54
N THR A 72 5.61 15.27 29.81
CA THR A 72 6.87 14.76 30.36
C THR A 72 6.95 13.24 30.45
N GLY A 73 8.17 12.73 30.43
CA GLY A 73 8.49 11.32 30.62
C GLY A 73 7.90 10.41 29.54
N TYR A 74 7.66 9.14 29.92
CA TYR A 74 7.22 8.10 28.99
C TYR A 74 5.86 8.41 28.32
N ARG A 75 4.97 9.10 29.03
CA ARG A 75 3.64 9.47 28.50
C ARG A 75 3.75 10.45 27.33
N GLY A 76 4.61 11.46 27.44
CA GLY A 76 4.85 12.42 26.36
C GLY A 76 5.48 11.75 25.13
N ALA A 77 6.46 10.88 25.34
CA ALA A 77 7.06 10.08 24.27
C ALA A 77 6.03 9.18 23.56
N ALA A 78 5.22 8.44 24.33
CA ALA A 78 4.18 7.57 23.77
C ALA A 78 3.10 8.37 23.01
N PHE A 79 2.71 9.53 23.53
CA PHE A 79 1.74 10.40 22.87
C PHE A 79 2.29 10.98 21.56
N ALA A 80 3.55 11.41 21.51
CA ALA A 80 4.16 11.92 20.29
C ALA A 80 4.15 10.88 19.16
N VAL A 81 4.51 9.62 19.47
CA VAL A 81 4.43 8.51 18.50
C VAL A 81 2.98 8.30 18.05
N ALA A 82 2.04 8.22 19.00
CA ALA A 82 0.62 8.04 18.68
C ALA A 82 0.07 9.18 17.80
N ALA A 83 0.46 10.43 18.07
CA ALA A 83 0.02 11.60 17.33
C ALA A 83 0.51 11.57 15.87
N VAL A 84 1.77 11.17 15.62
CA VAL A 84 2.31 11.04 14.25
C VAL A 84 1.55 9.99 13.45
N PHE A 85 1.33 8.80 14.04
CA PHE A 85 0.56 7.75 13.37
C PHE A 85 -0.92 8.14 13.20
N GLY A 86 -1.52 8.81 14.17
CA GLY A 86 -2.88 9.34 14.08
C GLY A 86 -3.02 10.34 12.93
N ALA A 87 -2.10 11.31 12.84
CA ALA A 87 -2.04 12.27 11.73
C ALA A 87 -1.89 11.57 10.38
N ARG A 88 -1.09 10.51 10.30
CA ARG A 88 -0.95 9.70 9.08
C ARG A 88 -2.26 9.03 8.68
N ILE A 89 -2.94 8.36 9.60
CA ILE A 89 -4.21 7.68 9.33
C ILE A 89 -5.26 8.69 8.86
N LEU A 90 -5.38 9.82 9.55
CA LEU A 90 -6.30 10.90 9.17
C LEU A 90 -5.99 11.42 7.76
N SER A 91 -4.72 11.71 7.46
CA SER A 91 -4.31 12.18 6.14
C SER A 91 -4.68 11.19 5.03
N THR A 92 -4.41 9.89 5.24
CA THR A 92 -4.77 8.83 4.29
C THR A 92 -6.29 8.75 4.10
N LEU A 93 -7.07 8.90 5.17
CA LEU A 93 -8.53 8.89 5.10
C LEU A 93 -9.05 10.09 4.31
N PHE A 94 -8.55 11.31 4.57
CA PHE A 94 -8.95 12.51 3.85
C PHE A 94 -8.57 12.44 2.37
N PHE A 95 -7.34 12.06 2.06
CA PHE A 95 -6.91 11.89 0.67
C PHE A 95 -7.69 10.77 -0.04
N GLY A 96 -7.91 9.64 0.63
CA GLY A 96 -8.70 8.54 0.10
C GLY A 96 -10.16 8.94 -0.17
N ALA A 97 -10.78 9.67 0.76
CA ALA A 97 -12.13 10.20 0.62
C ALA A 97 -12.25 11.20 -0.54
N VAL A 98 -11.26 12.09 -0.71
CA VAL A 98 -11.22 13.03 -1.83
C VAL A 98 -11.03 12.31 -3.17
N LEU A 99 -10.21 11.26 -3.21
CA LEU A 99 -9.91 10.51 -4.42
C LEU A 99 -11.05 9.57 -4.85
N LEU A 100 -11.95 9.19 -3.94
CA LEU A 100 -13.07 8.29 -4.23
C LEU A 100 -13.93 8.78 -5.40
N GLY A 101 -14.28 10.08 -5.43
CA GLY A 101 -15.11 10.67 -6.49
C GLY A 101 -14.45 10.60 -7.88
N PRO A 102 -13.23 11.14 -8.08
CA PRO A 102 -12.50 11.00 -9.33
C PRO A 102 -12.32 9.55 -9.77
N LEU A 103 -11.99 8.64 -8.84
CA LEU A 103 -11.81 7.22 -9.15
C LEU A 103 -13.11 6.58 -9.63
N THR A 104 -14.24 6.84 -8.96
CA THR A 104 -15.54 6.32 -9.42
C THR A 104 -15.93 6.88 -10.79
N SER A 105 -15.57 8.13 -11.12
CA SER A 105 -15.81 8.69 -12.46
C SER A 105 -15.02 7.98 -13.56
N LEU A 106 -13.86 7.42 -13.24
CA LEU A 106 -12.98 6.76 -14.19
C LEU A 106 -13.32 5.28 -14.35
N THR A 107 -13.64 4.57 -13.25
CA THR A 107 -13.78 3.10 -13.21
C THR A 107 -15.21 2.62 -12.98
N GLY A 108 -16.19 3.52 -12.86
CA GLY A 108 -17.60 3.16 -12.76
C GLY A 108 -18.19 2.69 -14.10
N PRO A 109 -19.37 2.04 -14.10
CA PRO A 109 -20.05 1.63 -15.33
C PRO A 109 -20.29 2.83 -16.26
N GLY A 110 -19.85 2.75 -17.53
CA GLY A 110 -19.88 3.89 -18.47
C GLY A 110 -18.83 4.98 -18.19
N GLY A 111 -17.85 4.70 -17.35
CA GLY A 111 -16.70 5.56 -17.07
C GLY A 111 -15.71 5.63 -18.23
N LYS A 112 -14.75 6.57 -18.18
CA LYS A 112 -13.79 6.79 -19.27
C LYS A 112 -12.83 5.60 -19.53
N LEU A 113 -12.74 4.67 -18.59
CA LEU A 113 -11.86 3.50 -18.67
C LEU A 113 -12.64 2.17 -18.81
N ASP A 114 -13.96 2.23 -19.01
CA ASP A 114 -14.80 1.08 -19.39
C ASP A 114 -14.61 0.74 -20.88
#